data_AF-X1BJP2-F1
#
_entry.id   AF-X1BJP2-F1
#
_cell.length_a   1.000
_cell.length_b   1.000
_cell.length_c   1.000
_cell.angle_alpha   90.00
_cell.angle_beta   90.00
_cell.angle_gamma   90.00
#
_symmetry.space_group_name_H-M   'P 1'
#
loop_
_entity.id
_entity.type
_entity.pdbx_description
1 polymer ?
#
loop_
_entity_poly.entity_id
_entity_poly.type
_entity_poly.pdbx_seq_one_letter_code
_entity_poly.pdbx_strand_id
1 'polypeptide(L)'
;MVTREEMEAELMRLKKIQFIKPTAMELRQGRHALVNRTQRRENRRYKRIVKMKKEKLTRLLSTCPKKQEFDLNSRRPKRTLTRVESKKRLRGKR
;
A
#
# COMPACT_ATOMS: atom_id res chain seq x y z
N MET A 1 37.24 -21.59 -29.28
CA MET A 1 36.87 -22.03 -27.91
C MET A 1 35.36 -22.13 -27.88
N VAL A 2 34.80 -23.26 -27.46
CA VAL A 2 33.33 -23.42 -27.39
C VAL A 2 32.82 -22.61 -26.21
N THR A 3 31.82 -21.78 -26.45
CA THR A 3 31.21 -20.95 -25.40
C THR A 3 30.29 -21.81 -24.53
N ARG A 4 30.08 -21.38 -23.28
CA ARG A 4 29.21 -22.10 -22.33
C ARG A 4 27.78 -22.28 -22.86
N GLU A 5 27.28 -21.29 -23.60
CA GLU A 5 25.94 -21.27 -24.18
C GLU A 5 25.80 -22.33 -25.29
N GLU A 6 26.83 -22.53 -26.12
CA GLU A 6 26.85 -23.55 -27.17
C GLU A 6 26.83 -24.97 -26.57
N MET A 7 27.58 -25.22 -25.49
CA MET A 7 27.53 -26.51 -24.78
C MET A 7 26.15 -26.79 -24.17
N GLU A 8 25.53 -25.80 -23.54
CA GLU A 8 24.22 -25.96 -22.90
C GLU A 8 23.13 -26.27 -23.96
N ALA A 9 23.20 -25.62 -25.13
CA ALA A 9 22.29 -25.89 -26.26
C ALA A 9 22.49 -27.30 -26.85
N GLU A 10 23.73 -27.76 -26.96
CA GLU A 10 24.06 -29.07 -27.51
C GLU A 10 23.64 -30.22 -26.56
N LEU A 11 23.81 -30.03 -25.25
CA LEU A 11 23.35 -30.96 -24.22
C LEU A 11 21.82 -31.06 -24.15
N MET A 12 21.12 -29.96 -24.42
CA MET A 12 19.65 -29.93 -24.58
C MET A 12 19.19 -30.65 -25.85
N ARG A 13 19.85 -30.41 -26.99
CA ARG A 13 19.58 -31.12 -28.26
C ARG A 13 19.75 -32.64 -28.10
N LEU A 14 20.77 -33.07 -27.36
CA LEU A 14 21.06 -34.48 -27.09
C LEU A 14 20.14 -35.11 -26.02
N LYS A 15 19.18 -34.35 -25.44
CA LYS A 15 18.30 -34.78 -24.34
C LYS A 15 19.06 -35.37 -23.13
N LYS A 16 20.33 -34.99 -22.95
CA LYS A 16 21.18 -35.46 -21.84
C LYS A 16 20.92 -34.71 -20.54
N ILE A 17 20.29 -33.54 -20.63
CA ILE A 17 19.83 -32.75 -19.49
C ILE A 17 18.32 -32.62 -19.60
N GLN A 18 17.60 -33.11 -18.59
CA GLN A 18 16.22 -32.72 -18.37
C GLN A 18 16.23 -31.58 -17.37
N PHE A 19 15.90 -30.36 -17.81
CA PHE A 19 15.59 -29.30 -16.85
C PHE A 19 14.33 -29.74 -16.11
N ILE A 20 14.50 -30.07 -14.83
CA ILE A 20 13.37 -30.28 -13.92
C ILE A 20 12.63 -28.94 -13.91
N LYS A 21 11.42 -28.91 -14.50
CA LYS A 21 10.57 -27.72 -14.41
C LYS A 21 10.32 -27.49 -12.92
N PRO A 22 10.64 -26.30 -12.40
CA PRO A 22 10.51 -26.07 -10.97
C PRO A 22 9.07 -26.29 -10.56
N THR A 23 8.89 -27.00 -9.45
CA THR A 23 7.56 -27.30 -8.94
C THR A 23 6.85 -25.99 -8.53
N ALA A 24 5.51 -25.99 -8.50
CA ALA A 24 4.74 -24.80 -8.11
C ALA A 24 5.14 -24.29 -6.71
N MET A 25 5.60 -25.19 -5.81
CA MET A 25 6.15 -24.83 -4.51
C MET A 25 7.47 -24.08 -4.60
N GLU A 26 8.42 -24.54 -5.42
CA GLU A 26 9.72 -23.88 -5.63
C GLU A 26 9.55 -22.48 -6.21
N LEU A 27 8.65 -22.33 -7.18
CA LEU A 27 8.28 -21.02 -7.73
C LEU A 27 7.68 -20.09 -6.67
N ARG A 28 6.84 -20.62 -5.77
CA ARG A 28 6.23 -19.86 -4.68
C ARG A 28 7.28 -19.44 -3.64
N GLN A 29 8.20 -20.33 -3.28
CA GLN A 29 9.31 -20.02 -2.37
C GLN A 29 10.23 -18.94 -2.95
N GLY A 30 10.58 -19.03 -4.23
CA GLY A 30 11.35 -18.00 -4.95
C GLY A 30 10.62 -16.64 -4.99
N ARG A 31 9.30 -16.64 -5.21
CA ARG A 31 8.47 -15.42 -5.16
C ARG A 31 8.50 -14.77 -3.77
N HIS A 32 8.36 -15.54 -2.69
CA HIS A 32 8.42 -14.98 -1.32
C HIS A 32 9.76 -14.28 -1.03
N ALA A 33 10.88 -14.83 -1.50
CA ALA A 33 12.19 -14.19 -1.36
C ALA A 33 12.30 -12.87 -2.13
N LEU A 34 11.70 -12.78 -3.31
CA LEU A 34 11.69 -11.57 -4.15
C LEU A 34 10.72 -10.51 -3.63
N VAL A 35 9.56 -10.90 -3.10
CA VAL A 35 8.54 -10.00 -2.52
C VAL A 35 9.11 -9.17 -1.38
N ASN A 36 9.94 -9.75 -0.52
CA ASN A 36 10.58 -8.99 0.56
C ASN A 36 11.52 -7.89 0.04
N ARG A 37 12.22 -8.15 -1.07
CA ARG A 37 13.13 -7.16 -1.69
C ARG A 37 12.34 -6.04 -2.37
N THR A 38 11.28 -6.36 -3.10
CA THR A 38 10.41 -5.36 -3.72
C THR A 38 9.68 -4.53 -2.68
N GLN A 39 9.12 -5.15 -1.64
CA GLN A 39 8.44 -4.46 -0.52
C GLN A 39 9.37 -3.46 0.17
N ARG A 40 10.63 -3.84 0.44
CA ARG A 40 11.61 -2.91 1.04
C ARG A 40 11.92 -1.72 0.13
N ARG A 41 12.00 -1.93 -1.19
CA ARG A 41 12.20 -0.84 -2.17
C ARG A 41 10.99 0.11 -2.21
N GLU A 42 9.79 -0.43 -2.25
CA GLU A 42 8.55 0.36 -2.23
C GLU A 42 8.39 1.13 -0.92
N ASN A 43 8.65 0.52 0.23
CA ASN A 43 8.62 1.19 1.53
C ASN A 43 9.59 2.38 1.58
N ARG A 44 10.81 2.24 1.01
CA ARG A 44 11.77 3.35 0.90
C ARG A 44 11.25 4.46 -0.01
N ARG A 45 10.68 4.11 -1.16
CA ARG A 45 10.06 5.07 -2.10
C ARG A 45 8.92 5.84 -1.41
N TYR A 46 8.02 5.14 -0.73
CA TYR A 46 6.90 5.73 0.00
C TYR A 46 7.37 6.70 1.09
N LYS A 47 8.35 6.30 1.92
CA LYS A 47 8.94 7.17 2.95
C LYS A 47 9.50 8.48 2.37
N ARG A 48 10.19 8.41 1.23
CA ARG A 48 10.71 9.60 0.54
C ARG A 48 9.59 10.53 0.08
N ILE A 49 8.53 9.98 -0.52
CA ILE A 49 7.37 10.75 -0.98
C ILE A 49 6.67 11.45 0.20
N VAL A 50 6.43 10.72 1.29
CA VAL A 50 5.81 11.28 2.50
C VAL A 50 6.66 12.41 3.08
N LYS A 51 7.99 12.23 3.15
CA LYS A 51 8.91 13.28 3.62
C LYS A 51 8.81 14.54 2.77
N MET A 52 8.87 14.42 1.44
CA MET A 52 8.72 15.56 0.53
C MET A 52 7.37 16.26 0.69
N LYS A 53 6.27 15.50 0.81
CA LYS A 53 4.94 16.08 1.02
C LYS A 53 4.84 16.83 2.34
N LYS A 54 5.43 16.27 3.42
CA LYS A 54 5.48 16.91 4.73
C LYS A 54 6.24 18.23 4.65
N GLU A 55 7.41 18.25 4.03
CA GLU A 55 8.23 19.45 3.84
C GLU A 55 7.50 20.52 2.99
N LYS A 56 6.85 20.09 1.91
CA LYS A 56 6.02 20.99 1.08
C LYS A 56 4.90 21.61 1.89
N LEU A 57 4.19 20.81 2.69
CA LEU A 57 3.09 21.29 3.54
C LEU A 57 3.60 22.26 4.61
N THR A 58 4.72 21.96 5.27
CA THR A 58 5.30 22.87 6.28
C THR A 58 5.71 24.19 5.66
N ARG A 59 6.27 24.20 4.45
CA ARG A 59 6.60 25.44 3.73
C ARG A 59 5.34 26.25 3.43
N LEU A 60 4.31 25.61 2.88
CA LEU A 60 3.02 26.26 2.60
C LEU A 60 2.39 26.87 3.87
N LEU A 61 2.40 26.12 4.97
CA LEU A 61 1.88 26.59 6.26
C LEU A 61 2.71 27.74 6.84
N SER A 62 4.03 27.75 6.63
CA SER A 62 4.89 28.86 7.08
C SER A 62 4.68 30.15 6.28
N THR A 63 4.29 30.04 5.01
CA THR A 63 3.98 31.18 4.14
C THR A 63 2.54 31.67 4.26
N CYS A 64 1.65 30.89 4.89
CA CYS A 64 0.34 31.38 5.25
C CYS A 64 0.51 32.44 6.35
N PRO A 65 0.06 33.69 6.14
CA PRO A 65 -0.02 34.64 7.25
C PRO A 65 -0.89 33.99 8.32
N LYS A 66 -0.42 33.97 9.58
CA LYS A 66 -1.15 33.42 10.74
C LYS A 66 -2.53 34.08 10.79
N LYS A 67 -3.53 33.48 10.14
CA LYS A 67 -4.91 33.94 10.21
C LYS A 67 -5.50 33.35 11.46
N GLN A 68 -5.70 34.24 12.42
CA GLN A 68 -6.67 34.21 13.50
C GLN A 68 -6.71 32.92 14.31
N GLU A 69 -6.41 33.06 15.59
CA GLU A 69 -6.92 32.16 16.63
C GLU A 69 -8.40 31.90 16.32
N PHE A 70 -8.70 30.72 15.78
CA PHE A 70 -10.08 30.28 15.68
C PHE A 70 -10.52 30.03 17.11
N ASP A 71 -11.20 31.02 17.68
CA ASP A 71 -11.86 30.88 18.95
C ASP A 71 -12.93 29.78 18.81
N LEU A 72 -12.54 28.56 19.17
CA LEU A 72 -13.38 27.36 19.20
C LEU A 72 -14.60 27.54 20.13
N ASN A 73 -14.65 28.62 20.93
CA ASN A 73 -15.76 28.95 21.81
C ASN A 73 -16.77 29.94 21.20
N SER A 74 -16.47 30.59 20.07
CA SER A 74 -17.26 31.73 19.57
C SER A 74 -18.63 31.37 18.97
N ARG A 75 -18.93 30.10 18.72
CA ARG A 75 -20.25 29.66 18.22
C ARG A 75 -20.65 28.31 18.78
N ARG A 76 -21.10 28.28 20.04
CA ARG A 76 -21.98 27.19 20.49
C ARG A 76 -23.20 27.17 19.55
N PRO A 77 -23.52 26.05 18.87
CA PRO A 77 -24.82 25.94 18.24
C PRO A 77 -25.87 26.10 19.35
N LYS A 78 -26.80 27.05 19.20
CA LYS A 78 -27.97 27.13 20.07
C LYS A 78 -28.72 25.80 19.88
N ARG A 79 -28.47 24.86 20.78
CA ARG A 79 -29.17 23.57 20.84
C ARG A 79 -30.67 23.87 20.92
N THR A 80 -31.40 23.50 19.88
CA THR A 80 -32.76 23.00 20.04
C THR A 80 -32.73 21.56 19.60
N LEU A 81 -32.42 20.66 20.55
CA LEU A 81 -32.71 19.24 20.38
C LEU A 81 -34.24 19.13 20.31
N THR A 82 -34.81 19.21 19.11
CA THR A 82 -36.19 18.79 18.92
C THR A 82 -36.20 17.28 19.09
N ARG A 83 -36.93 16.84 20.12
CA ARG A 83 -37.14 15.43 20.45
C ARG A 83 -37.72 14.74 19.22
N VAL A 84 -36.90 13.95 18.51
CA VAL A 84 -37.39 13.09 17.44
C VAL A 84 -38.27 12.03 18.08
N GLU A 85 -39.57 12.09 17.82
CA GLU A 85 -40.49 11.03 18.23
C GLU A 85 -40.11 9.73 17.50
N SER A 86 -39.57 8.77 18.25
CA SER A 86 -39.29 7.44 17.74
C SER A 86 -40.61 6.74 17.41
N LYS A 87 -40.85 6.41 16.13
CA LYS A 87 -41.99 5.61 15.70
C LYS A 87 -42.04 4.27 16.44
N LYS A 88 -43.23 3.83 16.85
CA LYS A 88 -43.45 2.52 17.49
C LYS A 88 -42.95 1.39 16.58
N ARG A 89 -42.14 0.48 17.14
CA ARG A 89 -41.71 -0.74 16.44
C ARG A 89 -42.91 -1.68 16.25
N LEU A 90 -43.19 -2.08 15.02
CA LEU A 90 -44.12 -3.17 14.73
C LEU A 90 -43.51 -4.47 15.28
N ARG A 91 -44.06 -4.99 16.37
CA ARG A 91 -43.79 -6.37 16.79
C ARG A 91 -44.43 -7.30 15.76
N GLY A 92 -43.60 -8.04 15.02
CA GLY A 92 -44.07 -9.16 14.22
C GLY A 92 -44.80 -10.14 15.13
N LYS A 93 -46.07 -10.42 14.80
CA LYS A 93 -46.85 -11.48 15.43
C LYS A 93 -46.19 -12.81 15.09
N ARG A 94 -45.90 -13.61 16.11
CA ARG A 94 -45.72 -15.05 15.95
C ARG A 94 -47.08 -15.68 15.72
#